data_AF-A0A2P4T0N7-F1
#
_entry.id   AF-A0A2P4T0N7-F1
#
_cell.length_a   1.000
_cell.length_b   1.000
_cell.length_c   1.000
_cell.angle_alpha   90.00
_cell.angle_beta   90.00
_cell.angle_gamma   90.00
#
_symmetry.space_group_name_H-M   'P 1'
#
loop_
_entity.id
_entity.type
_entity.pdbx_description
1 polymer ?
#
loop_
_entity_poly.entity_id
_entity_poly.type
_entity_poly.pdbx_seq_one_letter_code
_entity_poly.pdbx_strand_id
1 'polypeptide(L)'
;VLIKLWKHECKSVIADRFTNLEDIKWFDSAVAKLIEEEFEEKITSLNPEIDAFFVDFLRDAPQRTGEKSEEVDLRIPKIYEPVYCFHQLRNRLNMFLQTYNENVRGTGMDMVFFEDAMVHLVKISRVIRTPRGNALLVGVGGSGKQSLTRLASFIAGYDTFQIMLTRSYNTSNLMEDLKLLYRTSGLQGKGICFLFTDNEVKDESFLEYLNNVLSSGEVSNLFARDEMDEILSDLTPTFKKEHPRRPPTSEILYDYFMTRVRQNLHVVLCFSPVGEKFRNRALKFPALISGCTIDWFSRWPKDALVAVSEHFLSSYDMDCTAETKREIVQCMGSFQDGVAEKCSDYFRRYRRCTHVLKEVTVKAQAAEKVKAEVQKVKDKAQAIVDSISVDKAIAEEKLEAAKPALEEAEAALQQFPKDTINEEVVELLSPYFEMVDYNIETAKRVCGNVAGLCSWTKAMAVFFSINKEVLPLKANLAVQENRLTTAMLDLQNAQEELSAKQEELDIVQADYEKAMREKQALLEDADRCRHKMQTASSLISGLAGEKERWTKQSKEFALQTKRLV
;
A
#
# COMPACT_ATOMS: atom_id res chain seq x y z
N VAL A 1 19.19 9.16 49.59
CA VAL A 1 17.85 9.67 49.20
C VAL A 1 17.70 11.15 49.53
N LEU A 2 17.77 11.56 50.81
CA LEU A 2 17.49 12.95 51.26
C LEU A 2 18.16 14.06 50.42
N ILE A 3 19.46 13.96 50.13
CA ILE A 3 20.18 14.97 49.33
C ILE A 3 19.64 15.07 47.88
N LYS A 4 19.20 13.95 47.29
CA LYS A 4 18.55 13.96 45.97
C LYS A 4 17.16 14.60 46.01
N LEU A 5 16.39 14.37 47.09
CA LEU A 5 15.10 15.04 47.31
C LEU A 5 15.28 16.55 47.45
N TRP A 6 16.27 16.98 48.25
CA TRP A 6 16.63 18.39 48.40
C TRP A 6 17.08 19.01 47.06
N LYS A 7 17.98 18.36 46.31
CA LYS A 7 18.39 18.82 44.96
C LYS A 7 17.19 18.97 44.02
N HIS A 8 16.25 18.02 44.04
CA HIS A 8 15.04 18.05 43.22
C HIS A 8 14.11 19.21 43.59
N GLU A 9 13.81 19.42 44.88
CA GLU A 9 12.98 20.54 45.34
C GLU A 9 13.64 21.90 45.07
N CYS A 10 14.96 22.03 45.27
CA CYS A 10 15.70 23.24 44.92
C CYS A 10 15.62 23.55 43.41
N LYS A 11 15.74 22.53 42.54
CA LYS A 11 15.52 22.69 41.10
C LYS A 11 14.08 23.17 40.79
N SER A 12 13.06 22.52 41.36
CA SER A 12 11.67 22.86 41.03
C SER A 12 11.10 24.12 41.68
N VAL A 13 11.78 24.71 42.65
CA VAL A 13 11.43 26.04 43.19
C VAL A 13 12.20 27.17 42.50
N ILE A 14 13.46 26.94 42.13
CA ILE A 14 14.40 27.96 41.64
C ILE A 14 14.73 27.75 40.15
N ALA A 15 15.36 26.62 39.79
CA ALA A 15 15.88 26.40 38.44
C ALA A 15 14.80 26.38 37.36
N ASP A 16 13.61 25.84 37.67
CA ASP A 16 12.46 25.80 36.76
C ASP A 16 11.91 27.19 36.38
N ARG A 17 12.36 28.27 37.06
CA ARG A 17 12.04 29.66 36.70
C ARG A 17 12.96 30.24 35.61
N PHE A 18 14.15 29.68 35.39
CA PHE A 18 15.13 30.22 34.44
C PHE A 18 14.71 30.00 32.97
N THR A 19 15.01 30.97 32.10
CA THR A 19 14.71 30.88 30.66
C THR A 19 15.85 30.29 29.84
N ASN A 20 17.08 30.26 30.38
CA ASN A 20 18.29 29.95 29.61
C ASN A 20 19.01 28.72 30.19
N LEU A 21 19.59 27.91 29.30
CA LEU A 21 20.35 26.72 29.70
C LEU A 21 21.66 27.04 30.44
N GLU A 22 22.18 28.26 30.29
CA GLU A 22 23.38 28.73 30.98
C GLU A 22 23.10 28.95 32.48
N ASP A 23 21.97 29.59 32.82
CA ASP A 23 21.53 29.82 34.20
C ASP A 23 21.27 28.49 34.94
N ILE A 24 20.67 27.52 34.24
CA ILE A 24 20.42 26.16 34.77
C ILE A 24 21.74 25.43 35.04
N LYS A 25 22.70 25.48 34.11
CA LYS A 25 24.04 24.88 34.31
C LYS A 25 24.83 25.54 35.43
N TRP A 26 24.73 26.87 35.56
CA TRP A 26 25.31 27.61 36.67
C TRP A 26 24.72 27.16 38.01
N PHE A 27 23.38 27.06 38.09
CA PHE A 27 22.68 26.62 39.29
C PHE A 27 23.05 25.19 39.69
N ASP A 28 23.09 24.26 38.73
CA ASP A 28 23.50 22.88 38.98
C ASP A 28 24.94 22.77 39.49
N SER A 29 25.84 23.59 38.95
CA SER A 29 27.23 23.69 39.42
C SER A 29 27.32 24.30 40.82
N ALA A 30 26.53 25.32 41.11
CA ALA A 30 26.47 25.96 42.43
C ALA A 30 25.89 25.04 43.51
N VAL A 31 24.86 24.25 43.17
CA VAL A 31 24.27 23.26 44.07
C VAL A 31 25.21 22.07 44.28
N ALA A 32 25.94 21.61 43.26
CA ALA A 32 26.99 20.60 43.43
C ALA A 32 28.08 21.09 44.41
N LYS A 33 28.61 22.30 44.16
CA LYS A 33 29.63 22.92 45.02
C LYS A 33 29.14 23.12 46.46
N LEU A 34 27.88 23.52 46.68
CA LEU A 34 27.30 23.66 48.02
C LEU A 34 27.17 22.30 48.75
N ILE A 35 26.90 21.21 48.03
CA ILE A 35 26.93 19.87 48.61
C ILE A 35 28.37 19.47 49.00
N GLU A 36 29.36 19.83 48.18
CA GLU A 36 30.78 19.56 48.47
C GLU A 36 31.30 20.38 49.68
N GLU A 37 30.82 21.63 49.84
CA GLU A 37 31.22 22.51 50.95
C GLU A 37 30.58 22.14 52.30
N GLU A 38 29.34 21.64 52.30
CA GLU A 38 28.60 21.29 53.55
C GLU A 38 28.79 19.82 53.99
N PHE A 39 29.35 18.93 53.16
CA PHE A 39 29.43 17.49 53.45
C PHE A 39 30.79 16.86 53.10
N GLU A 40 31.73 16.86 54.05
CA GLU A 40 33.10 16.31 53.92
C GLU A 40 33.17 14.88 53.34
N GLU A 41 33.84 14.74 52.18
CA GLU A 41 34.37 13.56 51.46
C GLU A 41 33.49 12.31 51.23
N LYS A 42 32.48 12.00 52.06
CA LYS A 42 31.69 10.76 51.96
C LYS A 42 30.65 10.76 50.84
N ILE A 43 30.36 11.90 50.24
CA ILE A 43 29.42 12.04 49.11
C ILE A 43 30.03 11.60 47.77
N THR A 44 31.35 11.38 47.68
CA THR A 44 32.05 10.88 46.48
C THR A 44 31.51 9.52 45.94
N SER A 45 30.71 8.81 46.74
CA SER A 45 30.00 7.56 46.36
C SER A 45 28.58 7.77 45.78
N LEU A 46 28.06 8.99 45.82
CA LEU A 46 26.77 9.39 45.25
C LEU A 46 27.03 10.19 43.96
N ASN A 47 27.04 9.53 42.79
CA ASN A 47 27.19 10.19 41.48
C ASN A 47 26.37 11.51 41.39
N PRO A 48 27.02 12.69 41.41
CA PRO A 48 26.32 13.99 41.50
C PRO A 48 25.45 14.29 40.27
N GLU A 49 25.82 13.67 39.14
CA GLU A 49 25.17 13.75 37.82
C GLU A 49 23.78 13.12 37.80
N ILE A 50 23.49 12.11 38.64
CA ILE A 50 22.20 11.43 38.63
C ILE A 50 21.19 12.23 39.44
N ASP A 51 20.66 13.28 38.83
CA ASP A 51 19.37 13.86 39.21
C ASP A 51 18.32 12.76 39.36
N ALA A 52 17.58 12.77 40.46
CA ALA A 52 16.44 11.90 40.65
C ALA A 52 15.18 12.76 40.74
N PHE A 53 14.27 12.55 39.80
CA PHE A 53 12.91 13.07 39.86
C PHE A 53 12.12 12.29 40.91
N PHE A 54 11.26 12.94 41.69
CA PHE A 54 10.43 12.27 42.68
C PHE A 54 8.95 12.32 42.24
N VAL A 55 8.24 11.22 42.48
CA VAL A 55 6.85 11.00 42.05
C VAL A 55 6.10 10.19 43.09
N ASP A 56 4.77 10.23 43.05
CA ASP A 56 3.90 9.59 44.07
C ASP A 56 2.82 8.68 43.48
N PHE A 57 3.06 8.16 42.27
CA PHE A 57 2.12 7.34 41.49
C PHE A 57 2.74 6.06 40.91
N LEU A 58 3.94 5.67 41.34
CA LEU A 58 4.58 4.41 40.96
C LEU A 58 3.98 3.18 41.66
N ARG A 59 3.48 3.34 42.90
CA ARG A 59 2.82 2.26 43.65
C ARG A 59 1.43 1.95 43.10
N ASP A 60 1.01 0.70 43.25
CA ASP A 60 -0.33 0.22 42.93
C ASP A 60 -1.28 0.30 44.13
N ALA A 61 -2.59 0.31 43.85
CA ALA A 61 -3.62 0.20 44.90
C ALA A 61 -3.47 -1.13 45.67
N PRO A 62 -3.72 -1.16 47.00
CA PRO A 62 -3.64 -2.39 47.78
C PRO A 62 -4.61 -3.45 47.24
N GLN A 63 -4.14 -4.68 47.08
CA GLN A 63 -4.98 -5.81 46.68
C GLN A 63 -5.99 -6.13 47.79
N ARG A 64 -7.26 -6.37 47.43
CA ARG A 64 -8.32 -6.75 48.38
C ARG A 64 -7.98 -8.12 48.99
N THR A 65 -7.40 -8.11 50.18
CA THR A 65 -6.93 -9.33 50.84
C THR A 65 -7.85 -9.64 52.03
N GLY A 66 -8.63 -10.72 51.91
CA GLY A 66 -9.48 -11.25 52.98
C GLY A 66 -10.91 -10.69 53.02
N GLU A 67 -11.85 -11.55 53.38
CA GLU A 67 -13.18 -11.14 53.85
C GLU A 67 -13.08 -10.62 55.29
N LYS A 68 -13.90 -9.61 55.64
CA LYS A 68 -14.07 -9.02 56.98
C LYS A 68 -12.97 -8.05 57.47
N SER A 69 -13.00 -6.83 56.96
CA SER A 69 -12.78 -5.62 57.77
C SER A 69 -13.47 -4.40 57.15
N GLU A 70 -13.64 -3.35 57.95
CA GLU A 70 -14.29 -2.08 57.59
C GLU A 70 -13.52 -1.31 56.50
N GLU A 71 -14.17 -0.29 55.91
CA GLU A 71 -13.76 0.54 54.75
C GLU A 71 -12.23 0.75 54.56
N VAL A 72 -11.53 -0.26 54.02
CA VAL A 72 -10.13 -0.13 53.60
C VAL A 72 -10.08 0.79 52.40
N ASP A 73 -9.53 2.00 52.56
CA ASP A 73 -9.50 3.03 51.54
C ASP A 73 -8.69 2.55 50.31
N LEU A 74 -9.40 2.16 49.25
CA LEU A 74 -8.86 1.48 48.05
C LEU A 74 -8.04 2.41 47.13
N ARG A 75 -7.54 3.54 47.65
CA ARG A 75 -6.78 4.53 46.89
C ARG A 75 -5.35 4.06 46.64
N ILE A 76 -4.78 4.52 45.53
CA ILE A 76 -3.37 4.31 45.20
C ILE A 76 -2.51 4.97 46.30
N PRO A 77 -1.59 4.25 46.97
CA PRO A 77 -0.75 4.81 48.04
C PRO A 77 0.19 5.87 47.47
N LYS A 78 -0.01 7.12 47.89
CA LYS A 78 0.67 8.29 47.32
C LYS A 78 2.01 8.57 48.01
N ILE A 79 2.96 7.64 47.89
CA ILE A 79 4.28 7.72 48.51
C ILE A 79 5.25 8.48 47.58
N TYR A 80 5.72 9.66 47.99
CA TYR A 80 6.66 10.46 47.22
C TYR A 80 8.07 9.84 47.23
N GLU A 81 8.47 9.23 46.11
CA GLU A 81 9.67 8.39 45.99
C GLU A 81 10.44 8.64 44.67
N PRO A 82 11.76 8.37 44.63
CA PRO A 82 12.58 8.68 43.47
C PRO A 82 12.34 7.72 42.29
N VAL A 83 12.32 8.27 41.08
CA VAL A 83 12.37 7.55 39.82
C VAL A 83 13.80 7.06 39.58
N TYR A 84 13.99 5.74 39.52
CA TYR A 84 15.28 5.12 39.21
C TYR A 84 15.50 4.88 37.71
N CYS A 85 14.44 4.89 36.89
CA CYS A 85 14.54 4.66 35.46
C CYS A 85 13.38 5.32 34.67
N PHE A 86 13.70 6.09 33.64
CA PHE A 86 12.70 6.71 32.75
C PHE A 86 11.85 5.67 31.99
N HIS A 87 12.36 4.47 31.72
CA HIS A 87 11.56 3.40 31.10
C HIS A 87 10.44 2.91 32.03
N GLN A 88 10.71 2.77 33.33
CA GLN A 88 9.70 2.42 34.33
C GLN A 88 8.61 3.51 34.42
N LEU A 89 9.03 4.78 34.44
CA LEU A 89 8.13 5.93 34.45
C LEU A 89 7.26 5.97 33.17
N ARG A 90 7.86 5.80 31.98
CA ARG A 90 7.17 5.73 30.69
C ARG A 90 6.09 4.65 30.69
N ASN A 91 6.42 3.43 31.14
CA ASN A 91 5.46 2.33 31.18
C ASN A 91 4.30 2.64 32.14
N ARG A 92 4.59 3.23 33.31
CA ARG A 92 3.54 3.63 34.27
C ARG A 92 2.64 4.75 33.72
N LEU A 93 3.20 5.72 33.01
CA LEU A 93 2.44 6.80 32.38
C LEU A 93 1.60 6.31 31.19
N ASN A 94 2.10 5.34 30.41
CA ASN A 94 1.32 4.65 29.37
C ASN A 94 0.10 3.93 29.96
N MET A 95 0.24 3.24 31.10
CA MET A 95 -0.90 2.62 31.79
C MET A 95 -1.95 3.67 32.20
N PHE A 96 -1.52 4.77 32.84
CA PHE A 96 -2.45 5.85 33.21
C PHE A 96 -3.09 6.54 32.00
N LEU A 97 -2.38 6.67 30.88
CA LEU A 97 -2.92 7.22 29.63
C LEU A 97 -3.98 6.28 29.01
N GLN A 98 -3.73 4.97 29.02
CA GLN A 98 -4.71 3.98 28.59
C GLN A 98 -5.98 4.06 29.47
N THR A 99 -5.83 3.99 30.79
CA THR A 99 -6.99 4.06 31.71
C THR A 99 -7.70 5.42 31.63
N TYR A 100 -7.01 6.52 31.34
CA TYR A 100 -7.66 7.80 31.04
C TYR A 100 -8.53 7.70 29.77
N ASN A 101 -7.97 7.15 28.68
CA ASN A 101 -8.67 6.99 27.40
C ASN A 101 -9.86 6.03 27.48
N GLU A 102 -9.79 5.00 28.34
CA GLU A 102 -10.91 4.07 28.62
C GLU A 102 -12.06 4.75 29.40
N ASN A 103 -11.77 5.75 30.23
CA ASN A 103 -12.78 6.50 31.00
C ASN A 103 -13.41 7.67 30.23
N VAL A 104 -12.73 8.20 29.21
CA VAL A 104 -13.21 9.37 28.44
C VAL A 104 -14.16 8.96 27.31
N ARG A 105 -15.35 9.56 27.29
CA ARG A 105 -16.32 9.41 26.20
C ARG A 105 -15.94 10.29 25.00
N GLY A 106 -15.14 9.77 24.08
CA GLY A 106 -14.80 10.45 22.83
C GLY A 106 -13.47 9.97 22.25
N THR A 107 -12.82 10.82 21.45
CA THR A 107 -11.44 10.59 21.01
C THR A 107 -10.50 10.77 22.20
N GLY A 108 -9.76 9.71 22.57
CA GLY A 108 -8.75 9.75 23.62
C GLY A 108 -7.55 10.65 23.29
N MET A 109 -6.70 10.90 24.28
CA MET A 109 -5.41 11.56 24.10
C MET A 109 -4.38 10.54 23.58
N ASP A 110 -3.84 10.80 22.39
CA ASP A 110 -2.60 10.18 21.91
C ASP A 110 -1.42 11.07 22.36
N MET A 111 -0.43 10.48 23.04
CA MET A 111 0.73 11.19 23.60
C MET A 111 1.98 10.29 23.63
N VAL A 112 3.13 10.88 23.31
CA VAL A 112 4.43 10.19 23.26
C VAL A 112 5.32 10.68 24.41
N PHE A 113 5.67 9.78 25.33
CA PHE A 113 6.49 10.13 26.50
C PHE A 113 8.00 10.05 26.24
N PHE A 114 8.54 11.07 25.55
CA PHE A 114 9.98 11.39 25.60
C PHE A 114 10.36 12.00 26.96
N GLU A 115 11.66 12.14 27.23
CA GLU A 115 12.16 12.46 28.60
C GLU A 115 11.65 13.82 29.10
N ASP A 116 11.81 14.90 28.34
CA ASP A 116 11.26 16.22 28.69
C ASP A 116 9.75 16.19 28.97
N ALA A 117 8.97 15.43 28.18
CA ALA A 117 7.52 15.31 28.39
C ALA A 117 7.18 14.60 29.71
N MET A 118 7.99 13.62 30.11
CA MET A 118 7.87 12.99 31.44
C MET A 118 8.30 13.95 32.55
N VAL A 119 9.40 14.68 32.38
CA VAL A 119 9.88 15.69 33.34
C VAL A 119 8.83 16.79 33.57
N HIS A 120 8.26 17.34 32.51
CA HIS A 120 7.15 18.31 32.60
C HIS A 120 5.93 17.74 33.32
N LEU A 121 5.54 16.48 33.04
CA LEU A 121 4.44 15.82 33.75
C LEU A 121 4.74 15.67 35.25
N VAL A 122 5.97 15.28 35.62
CA VAL A 122 6.40 15.19 37.02
C VAL A 122 6.31 16.55 37.71
N LYS A 123 6.79 17.63 37.09
CA LYS A 123 6.67 19.00 37.63
C LYS A 123 5.21 19.39 37.85
N ILE A 124 4.35 19.24 36.83
CA ILE A 124 2.92 19.57 36.93
C ILE A 124 2.28 18.77 38.07
N SER A 125 2.54 17.46 38.13
CA SER A 125 2.04 16.57 39.19
C SER A 125 2.49 17.03 40.58
N ARG A 126 3.78 17.35 40.77
CA ARG A 126 4.32 17.89 42.03
C ARG A 126 3.71 19.25 42.41
N VAL A 127 3.41 20.10 41.44
CA VAL A 127 2.78 21.42 41.71
C VAL A 127 1.32 21.25 42.13
N ILE A 128 0.47 20.60 41.32
CA ILE A 128 -0.96 20.44 41.65
C ILE A 128 -1.18 19.63 42.93
N ARG A 129 -0.19 18.86 43.39
CA ARG A 129 -0.27 18.08 44.62
C ARG A 129 0.24 18.79 45.88
N THR A 130 0.84 19.97 45.73
CA THR A 130 1.10 20.86 46.88
C THR A 130 -0.12 21.72 47.19
N PRO A 131 -0.54 21.88 48.45
CA PRO A 131 -1.57 22.84 48.84
C PRO A 131 -1.21 24.26 48.36
N ARG A 132 -2.18 24.99 47.81
CA ARG A 132 -1.98 26.29 47.10
C ARG A 132 -1.06 26.21 45.87
N GLY A 133 -0.73 25.01 45.39
CA GLY A 133 0.12 24.80 44.21
C GLY A 133 -0.63 25.11 42.92
N ASN A 134 -0.35 26.29 42.36
CA ASN A 134 -0.78 26.71 41.03
C ASN A 134 0.42 26.67 40.07
N ALA A 135 0.18 26.43 38.79
CA ALA A 135 1.22 26.34 37.77
C ALA A 135 1.03 27.38 36.65
N LEU A 136 2.13 27.95 36.17
CA LEU A 136 2.21 28.74 34.95
C LEU A 136 3.12 28.04 33.96
N LEU A 137 2.50 27.32 33.02
CA LEU A 137 3.17 26.54 31.99
C LEU A 137 3.37 27.44 30.76
N VAL A 138 4.61 27.82 30.48
CA VAL A 138 4.94 28.81 29.45
C VAL A 138 5.66 28.15 28.28
N GLY A 139 5.09 28.22 27.08
CA GLY A 139 5.78 27.78 25.86
C GLY A 139 4.91 27.86 24.61
N VAL A 140 5.44 27.48 23.45
CA VAL A 140 4.72 27.60 22.17
C VAL A 140 3.42 26.75 22.12
N GLY A 141 2.49 27.12 21.25
CA GLY A 141 1.29 26.32 20.98
C GLY A 141 1.66 24.93 20.44
N GLY A 142 0.97 23.88 20.93
CA GLY A 142 1.25 22.49 20.58
C GLY A 142 2.30 21.77 21.44
N SER A 143 2.97 22.45 22.38
CA SER A 143 4.02 21.85 23.23
C SER A 143 3.54 20.85 24.32
N GLY A 144 2.36 20.25 24.19
CA GLY A 144 1.82 19.24 25.12
C GLY A 144 1.16 19.76 26.42
N LYS A 145 1.44 21.00 26.86
CA LYS A 145 0.96 21.61 28.13
C LYS A 145 -0.41 21.15 28.64
N GLN A 146 -1.47 21.35 27.85
CA GLN A 146 -2.85 21.02 28.24
C GLN A 146 -3.03 19.50 28.47
N SER A 147 -2.50 18.67 27.58
CA SER A 147 -2.68 17.22 27.60
C SER A 147 -1.90 16.58 28.77
N LEU A 148 -0.68 17.06 29.03
CA LEU A 148 0.08 16.68 30.23
C LEU A 148 -0.64 17.12 31.52
N THR A 149 -1.28 18.30 31.52
CA THR A 149 -2.07 18.77 32.68
C THR A 149 -3.30 17.90 32.94
N ARG A 150 -4.06 17.53 31.90
CA ARG A 150 -5.23 16.63 32.03
C ARG A 150 -4.80 15.26 32.57
N LEU A 151 -3.68 14.71 32.08
CA LEU A 151 -3.17 13.43 32.59
C LEU A 151 -2.61 13.54 34.01
N ALA A 152 -1.87 14.59 34.35
CA ALA A 152 -1.37 14.81 35.71
C ALA A 152 -2.50 14.94 36.73
N SER A 153 -3.57 15.65 36.37
CA SER A 153 -4.79 15.79 37.19
C SER A 153 -5.50 14.44 37.38
N PHE A 154 -5.65 13.66 36.31
CA PHE A 154 -6.19 12.30 36.39
C PHE A 154 -5.33 11.38 37.30
N ILE A 155 -4.00 11.46 37.20
CA ILE A 155 -3.06 10.71 38.05
C ILE A 155 -3.18 11.14 39.53
N ALA A 156 -3.43 12.43 39.79
CA ALA A 156 -3.71 12.93 41.14
C ALA A 156 -5.09 12.48 41.67
N GLY A 157 -6.03 12.14 40.79
CA GLY A 157 -7.43 11.85 41.12
C GLY A 157 -8.30 13.11 41.20
N TYR A 158 -7.95 14.15 40.44
CA TYR A 158 -8.61 15.45 40.42
C TYR A 158 -9.42 15.65 39.13
N ASP A 159 -10.61 16.22 39.26
CA ASP A 159 -11.42 16.63 38.13
C ASP A 159 -10.68 17.75 37.35
N THR A 160 -10.75 17.76 36.02
CA THR A 160 -10.17 18.85 35.21
C THR A 160 -11.28 19.70 34.60
N PHE A 161 -11.25 21.00 34.88
CA PHE A 161 -12.18 21.99 34.36
C PHE A 161 -11.48 22.93 33.38
N GLN A 162 -12.17 23.31 32.30
CA GLN A 162 -11.71 24.27 31.30
C GLN A 162 -12.93 24.98 30.72
N ILE A 163 -12.87 26.30 30.54
CA ILE A 163 -14.03 27.07 30.08
C ILE A 163 -14.29 26.86 28.58
N MET A 164 -15.57 26.75 28.21
CA MET A 164 -16.00 26.63 26.81
C MET A 164 -16.47 27.98 26.28
N LEU A 165 -15.56 28.74 25.66
CA LEU A 165 -15.86 30.07 25.11
C LEU A 165 -16.93 30.01 24.01
N THR A 166 -18.11 30.55 24.32
CA THR A 166 -19.16 30.87 23.34
C THR A 166 -19.02 32.32 22.83
N ARG A 167 -19.74 32.65 21.74
CA ARG A 167 -19.80 34.03 21.22
C ARG A 167 -20.29 35.03 22.28
N SER A 168 -21.23 34.63 23.14
CA SER A 168 -21.80 35.44 24.23
C SER A 168 -21.04 35.41 25.55
N TYR A 169 -20.10 34.46 25.74
CA TYR A 169 -19.35 34.28 27.00
C TYR A 169 -18.74 35.59 27.51
N ASN A 170 -18.96 35.94 28.77
CA ASN A 170 -18.55 37.19 29.39
C ASN A 170 -18.14 36.99 30.86
N THR A 171 -17.83 38.08 31.56
CA THR A 171 -17.35 38.07 32.95
C THR A 171 -18.34 37.43 33.93
N SER A 172 -19.66 37.58 33.71
CA SER A 172 -20.67 36.89 34.53
C SER A 172 -20.62 35.37 34.36
N ASN A 173 -20.30 34.87 33.16
CA ASN A 173 -20.11 33.44 32.94
C ASN A 173 -18.87 32.92 33.67
N LEU A 174 -17.77 33.68 33.66
CA LEU A 174 -16.57 33.33 34.42
C LEU A 174 -16.83 33.30 35.93
N MET A 175 -17.67 34.20 36.46
CA MET A 175 -18.05 34.17 37.88
C MET A 175 -18.85 32.92 38.24
N GLU A 176 -19.81 32.49 37.42
CA GLU A 176 -20.54 31.23 37.65
C GLU A 176 -19.64 29.98 37.51
N ASP A 177 -18.72 29.98 36.54
CA ASP A 177 -17.69 28.92 36.42
C ASP A 177 -16.77 28.89 37.66
N LEU A 178 -16.38 30.06 38.20
CA LEU A 178 -15.62 30.17 39.45
C LEU A 178 -16.45 29.70 40.67
N LYS A 179 -17.76 30.00 40.75
CA LYS A 179 -18.63 29.46 41.81
C LYS A 179 -18.65 27.93 41.80
N LEU A 180 -18.71 27.30 40.62
CA LEU A 180 -18.66 25.84 40.47
C LEU A 180 -17.33 25.26 40.98
N LEU A 181 -16.21 25.90 40.64
CA LEU A 181 -14.88 25.53 41.13
C LEU A 181 -14.77 25.64 42.67
N TYR A 182 -15.29 26.72 43.26
CA TYR A 182 -15.29 26.95 44.71
C TYR A 182 -16.25 25.99 45.46
N ARG A 183 -17.45 25.73 44.94
CA ARG A 183 -18.37 24.71 45.50
C ARG A 183 -17.76 23.29 45.42
N THR A 184 -17.00 22.97 44.37
CA THR A 184 -16.35 21.65 44.24
C THR A 184 -15.13 21.49 45.17
N SER A 185 -14.24 22.47 45.20
CA SER A 185 -13.01 22.43 46.01
C SER A 185 -13.26 22.63 47.51
N GLY A 186 -14.15 23.57 47.87
CA GLY A 186 -14.44 23.94 49.26
C GLY A 186 -15.51 23.07 49.91
N LEU A 187 -16.71 23.02 49.33
CA LEU A 187 -17.87 22.32 49.92
C LEU A 187 -17.74 20.80 49.77
N GLN A 188 -17.63 20.30 48.53
CA GLN A 188 -17.45 18.85 48.30
C GLN A 188 -16.08 18.33 48.78
N GLY A 189 -15.07 19.20 48.86
CA GLY A 189 -13.71 18.82 49.27
C GLY A 189 -12.96 17.97 48.24
N LYS A 190 -13.31 18.09 46.95
CA LYS A 190 -12.65 17.38 45.85
C LYS A 190 -11.57 18.24 45.23
N GLY A 191 -10.40 17.65 44.97
CA GLY A 191 -9.35 18.30 44.18
C GLY A 191 -9.83 18.55 42.74
N ILE A 192 -9.62 19.77 42.25
CA ILE A 192 -10.05 20.20 40.92
C ILE A 192 -8.97 21.11 40.29
N CYS A 193 -8.56 20.75 39.08
CA CYS A 193 -7.60 21.49 38.28
C CYS A 193 -8.34 22.40 37.30
N PHE A 194 -8.26 23.72 37.49
CA PHE A 194 -8.72 24.69 36.50
C PHE A 194 -7.61 24.93 35.47
N LEU A 195 -7.75 24.28 34.32
CA LEU A 195 -6.93 24.52 33.13
C LEU A 195 -7.44 25.78 32.42
N PHE A 196 -6.59 26.79 32.26
CA PHE A 196 -6.96 28.06 31.62
C PHE A 196 -5.88 28.50 30.61
N THR A 197 -6.27 28.91 29.40
CA THR A 197 -5.34 29.13 28.27
C THR A 197 -5.30 30.56 27.76
N ASP A 198 -4.25 30.91 27.00
CA ASP A 198 -4.11 32.25 26.41
C ASP A 198 -5.22 32.61 25.41
N ASN A 199 -5.83 31.61 24.76
CA ASN A 199 -6.98 31.74 23.86
C ASN A 199 -8.31 31.96 24.60
N GLU A 200 -8.37 31.63 25.90
CA GLU A 200 -9.56 31.77 26.74
C GLU A 200 -9.70 33.17 27.35
N VAL A 201 -8.65 33.99 27.32
CA VAL A 201 -8.67 35.40 27.73
C VAL A 201 -9.34 36.26 26.65
N LYS A 202 -10.67 36.24 26.64
CA LYS A 202 -11.53 37.07 25.77
C LYS A 202 -11.54 38.54 26.19
N ASP A 203 -11.42 38.80 27.48
CA ASP A 203 -11.27 40.13 28.10
C ASP A 203 -10.13 40.08 29.13
N GLU A 204 -9.40 41.17 29.30
CA GLU A 204 -8.32 41.27 30.30
C GLU A 204 -8.90 41.29 31.73
N SER A 205 -10.17 41.68 31.93
CA SER A 205 -10.84 41.60 33.24
C SER A 205 -10.82 40.18 33.83
N PHE A 206 -10.79 39.13 33.00
CA PHE A 206 -10.70 37.74 33.45
C PHE A 206 -9.41 37.48 34.27
N LEU A 207 -8.34 38.22 33.97
CA LEU A 207 -7.06 38.11 34.67
C LEU A 207 -7.04 38.85 36.01
N GLU A 208 -7.95 39.80 36.24
CA GLU A 208 -8.14 40.44 37.55
C GLU A 208 -8.69 39.43 38.56
N TYR A 209 -9.72 38.67 38.16
CA TYR A 209 -10.27 37.58 38.98
C TYR A 209 -9.23 36.49 39.25
N LEU A 210 -8.51 36.03 38.21
CA LEU A 210 -7.45 35.03 38.38
C LEU A 210 -6.28 35.55 39.24
N ASN A 211 -5.91 36.83 39.13
CA ASN A 211 -4.91 37.44 40.01
C ASN A 211 -5.32 37.35 41.49
N ASN A 212 -6.61 37.51 41.79
CA ASN A 212 -7.14 37.40 43.16
C ASN A 212 -7.17 35.93 43.63
N VAL A 213 -7.64 34.99 42.80
CA VAL A 213 -7.57 33.54 43.08
C VAL A 213 -6.13 33.09 43.37
N LEU A 214 -5.14 33.61 42.63
CA LEU A 214 -3.73 33.24 42.78
C LEU A 214 -3.01 33.92 43.96
N SER A 215 -3.54 35.02 44.50
CA SER A 215 -2.90 35.79 45.59
C SER A 215 -3.56 35.58 46.95
N SER A 216 -4.87 35.79 47.05
CA SER A 216 -5.66 35.59 48.28
C SER A 216 -6.38 34.25 48.30
N GLY A 217 -6.65 33.64 47.13
CA GLY A 217 -7.59 32.52 47.02
C GLY A 217 -9.05 32.96 47.15
N GLU A 218 -9.35 34.25 47.07
CA GLU A 218 -10.67 34.83 47.36
C GLU A 218 -11.05 35.84 46.28
N VAL A 219 -12.32 35.81 45.85
CA VAL A 219 -12.86 36.68 44.82
C VAL A 219 -14.02 37.49 45.40
N SER A 220 -13.85 38.81 45.44
CA SER A 220 -14.84 39.75 45.95
C SER A 220 -16.18 39.60 45.24
N ASN A 221 -17.26 39.48 46.01
CA ASN A 221 -18.63 39.31 45.51
C ASN A 221 -18.84 38.08 44.60
N LEU A 222 -18.04 37.01 44.75
CA LEU A 222 -18.23 35.76 43.99
C LEU A 222 -19.57 35.08 44.29
N PHE A 223 -20.00 35.11 45.54
CA PHE A 223 -21.27 34.54 46.01
C PHE A 223 -22.13 35.64 46.64
N ALA A 224 -23.46 35.50 46.52
CA ALA A 224 -24.40 36.28 47.31
C ALA A 224 -24.38 35.82 48.80
N ARG A 225 -24.97 36.59 49.71
CA ARG A 225 -24.96 36.25 51.16
C ARG A 225 -25.74 34.97 51.45
N ASP A 226 -26.89 34.83 50.80
CA ASP A 226 -27.74 33.65 50.80
C ASP A 226 -27.03 32.41 50.23
N GLU A 227 -26.29 32.54 49.11
CA GLU A 227 -25.44 31.44 48.60
C GLU A 227 -24.32 31.07 49.58
N MET A 228 -23.78 32.03 50.34
CA MET A 228 -22.76 31.74 51.36
C MET A 228 -23.36 31.05 52.57
N ASP A 229 -24.49 31.51 53.10
CA ASP A 229 -25.16 30.89 54.25
C ASP A 229 -25.63 29.45 53.92
N GLU A 230 -26.06 29.19 52.68
CA GLU A 230 -26.29 27.83 52.13
C GLU A 230 -25.01 26.98 52.22
N ILE A 231 -23.89 27.45 51.65
CA ILE A 231 -22.61 26.73 51.63
C ILE A 231 -22.08 26.44 53.04
N LEU A 232 -22.22 27.39 53.98
CA LEU A 232 -21.74 27.22 55.36
C LEU A 232 -22.64 26.29 56.18
N SER A 233 -23.96 26.29 55.91
CA SER A 233 -24.90 25.29 56.44
C SER A 233 -24.49 23.88 56.02
N ASP A 234 -24.33 23.64 54.73
CA ASP A 234 -24.01 22.31 54.18
C ASP A 234 -22.59 21.83 54.53
N LEU A 235 -21.66 22.75 54.81
CA LEU A 235 -20.32 22.42 55.29
C LEU A 235 -20.28 22.04 56.79
N THR A 236 -21.27 22.46 57.58
CA THR A 236 -21.30 22.28 59.04
C THR A 236 -21.24 20.81 59.50
N PRO A 237 -21.94 19.83 58.88
CA PRO A 237 -21.81 18.41 59.24
C PRO A 237 -20.38 17.89 59.03
N THR A 238 -19.75 18.28 57.93
CA THR A 238 -18.36 17.89 57.58
C THR A 238 -17.36 18.50 58.56
N PHE A 239 -17.50 19.79 58.86
CA PHE A 239 -16.69 20.46 59.88
C PHE A 239 -16.82 19.81 61.26
N LYS A 240 -18.03 19.45 61.70
CA LYS A 240 -18.25 18.74 62.97
C LYS A 240 -17.61 17.35 62.99
N LYS A 241 -17.51 16.66 61.85
CA LYS A 241 -16.84 15.35 61.72
C LYS A 241 -15.32 15.48 61.77
N GLU A 242 -14.74 16.44 61.05
CA GLU A 242 -13.29 16.64 60.98
C GLU A 242 -12.73 17.37 62.22
N HIS A 243 -13.51 18.27 62.84
CA HIS A 243 -13.09 19.09 63.99
C HIS A 243 -14.11 19.08 65.17
N PRO A 244 -14.39 17.94 65.82
CA PRO A 244 -15.45 17.81 66.85
C PRO A 244 -15.33 18.70 68.09
N ARG A 245 -14.17 19.36 68.30
CA ARG A 245 -13.89 20.22 69.46
C ARG A 245 -13.97 21.73 69.17
N ARG A 246 -14.33 22.14 67.94
CA ARG A 246 -14.48 23.56 67.57
C ARG A 246 -15.96 23.92 67.36
N PRO A 247 -16.45 25.07 67.87
CA PRO A 247 -17.79 25.53 67.58
C PRO A 247 -17.92 25.96 66.11
N PRO A 248 -19.01 25.60 65.40
CA PRO A 248 -19.25 26.03 64.03
C PRO A 248 -19.87 27.44 64.01
N THR A 249 -19.05 28.47 64.23
CA THR A 249 -19.47 29.86 63.95
C THR A 249 -19.28 30.17 62.46
N SER A 250 -20.03 31.13 61.91
CA SER A 250 -19.97 31.48 60.48
C SER A 250 -18.54 31.84 60.04
N GLU A 251 -17.82 32.64 60.83
CA GLU A 251 -16.40 33.00 60.60
C GLU A 251 -15.48 31.76 60.51
N ILE A 252 -15.60 30.83 61.48
CA ILE A 252 -14.77 29.62 61.52
C ILE A 252 -15.11 28.66 60.38
N LEU A 253 -16.39 28.55 60.00
CA LEU A 253 -16.83 27.78 58.84
C LEU A 253 -16.33 28.41 57.52
N TYR A 254 -16.28 29.74 57.44
CA TYR A 254 -15.76 30.46 56.27
C TYR A 254 -14.25 30.26 56.12
N ASP A 255 -13.47 30.43 57.20
CA ASP A 255 -12.04 30.15 57.19
C ASP A 255 -11.74 28.67 56.84
N TYR A 256 -12.58 27.74 57.29
CA TYR A 256 -12.48 26.32 56.94
C TYR A 256 -12.83 26.06 55.47
N PHE A 257 -13.92 26.64 54.95
CA PHE A 257 -14.28 26.59 53.53
C PHE A 257 -13.13 27.11 52.65
N MET A 258 -12.64 28.32 52.95
CA MET A 258 -11.57 28.97 52.21
C MET A 258 -10.22 28.27 52.40
N THR A 259 -10.02 27.52 53.48
CA THR A 259 -8.87 26.61 53.63
C THR A 259 -8.98 25.41 52.70
N ARG A 260 -10.15 24.77 52.61
CA ARG A 260 -10.41 23.64 51.68
C ARG A 260 -10.31 24.07 50.22
N VAL A 261 -10.87 25.23 49.84
CA VAL A 261 -10.68 25.81 48.49
C VAL A 261 -9.18 25.96 48.19
N ARG A 262 -8.42 26.63 49.06
CA ARG A 262 -6.97 26.83 48.89
C ARG A 262 -6.13 25.53 48.94
N GLN A 263 -6.69 24.41 49.40
CA GLN A 263 -6.04 23.10 49.41
C GLN A 263 -6.35 22.25 48.17
N ASN A 264 -7.53 22.46 47.56
CA ASN A 264 -8.09 21.58 46.53
C ASN A 264 -8.28 22.24 45.15
N LEU A 265 -8.30 23.58 45.06
CA LEU A 265 -8.38 24.31 43.80
C LEU A 265 -6.97 24.62 43.29
N HIS A 266 -6.63 24.06 42.12
CA HIS A 266 -5.33 24.23 41.49
C HIS A 266 -5.51 24.91 40.13
N VAL A 267 -4.97 26.12 39.97
CA VAL A 267 -5.03 26.85 38.70
C VAL A 267 -3.80 26.52 37.86
N VAL A 268 -3.99 26.08 36.62
CA VAL A 268 -2.93 25.77 35.66
C VAL A 268 -3.07 26.64 34.42
N LEU A 269 -2.28 27.70 34.37
CA LEU A 269 -2.23 28.67 33.27
C LEU A 269 -1.34 28.13 32.14
N CYS A 270 -1.89 28.01 30.94
CA CYS A 270 -1.19 27.54 29.75
C CYS A 270 -1.01 28.69 28.75
N PHE A 271 0.08 29.45 28.87
CA PHE A 271 0.32 30.65 28.06
C PHE A 271 1.48 30.51 27.07
N SER A 272 1.38 31.22 25.95
CA SER A 272 2.46 31.39 24.97
C SER A 272 3.36 32.59 25.33
N PRO A 273 4.70 32.44 25.33
CA PRO A 273 5.63 33.56 25.45
C PRO A 273 5.79 34.35 24.14
N VAL A 274 5.13 33.93 23.05
CA VAL A 274 5.28 34.54 21.73
C VAL A 274 4.44 35.82 21.65
N GLY A 275 5.14 36.95 21.61
CA GLY A 275 4.54 38.29 21.48
C GLY A 275 4.32 38.99 22.82
N GLU A 276 4.03 40.29 22.75
CA GLU A 276 4.11 41.19 23.92
C GLU A 276 2.98 40.98 24.94
N LYS A 277 1.86 40.35 24.55
CA LYS A 277 0.70 40.13 25.43
C LYS A 277 1.07 39.43 26.74
N PHE A 278 1.90 38.38 26.69
CA PHE A 278 2.30 37.65 27.90
C PHE A 278 3.11 38.54 28.85
N ARG A 279 4.12 39.26 28.34
CA ARG A 279 4.93 40.22 29.12
C ARG A 279 4.07 41.32 29.74
N ASN A 280 3.15 41.88 28.96
CA ASN A 280 2.28 42.97 29.41
C ASN A 280 1.27 42.50 30.46
N ARG A 281 0.75 41.26 30.35
CA ARG A 281 -0.10 40.63 31.37
C ARG A 281 0.68 40.32 32.65
N ALA A 282 1.89 39.78 32.55
CA ALA A 282 2.76 39.51 33.70
C ALA A 282 3.13 40.78 34.51
N LEU A 283 3.25 41.93 33.83
CA LEU A 283 3.46 43.23 34.47
C LEU A 283 2.19 43.81 35.12
N LYS A 284 1.02 43.59 34.52
CA LYS A 284 -0.29 44.06 35.05
C LYS A 284 -0.81 43.22 36.22
N PHE A 285 -0.53 41.93 36.22
CA PHE A 285 -1.13 40.94 37.12
C PHE A 285 -0.02 40.12 37.82
N PRO A 286 0.66 40.68 38.84
CA PRO A 286 1.86 40.05 39.42
C PRO A 286 1.62 38.65 40.01
N ALA A 287 0.40 38.34 40.45
CA ALA A 287 0.07 37.03 41.01
C ALA A 287 0.15 35.89 39.98
N LEU A 288 0.12 36.19 38.66
CA LEU A 288 0.41 35.20 37.62
C LEU A 288 1.85 34.64 37.75
N ILE A 289 2.78 35.43 38.29
CA ILE A 289 4.22 35.12 38.41
C ILE A 289 4.62 34.74 39.84
N SER A 290 4.02 35.37 40.86
CA SER A 290 4.33 35.11 42.27
C SER A 290 3.45 34.02 42.90
N GLY A 291 2.18 33.88 42.47
CA GLY A 291 1.23 32.88 42.97
C GLY A 291 1.32 31.51 42.26
N CYS A 292 2.22 31.38 41.26
CA CYS A 292 2.43 30.18 40.47
C CYS A 292 3.88 29.68 40.55
N THR A 293 4.05 28.36 40.48
CA THR A 293 5.31 27.75 40.02
C THR A 293 5.37 27.83 38.50
N ILE A 294 6.48 28.29 37.95
CA ILE A 294 6.68 28.43 36.50
C ILE A 294 7.35 27.16 35.97
N ASP A 295 6.93 26.71 34.79
CA ASP A 295 7.61 25.65 34.03
C ASP A 295 7.72 26.05 32.55
N TRP A 296 8.96 26.14 32.06
CA TRP A 296 9.28 26.59 30.71
C TRP A 296 9.31 25.41 29.73
N PHE A 297 8.25 25.30 28.92
CA PHE A 297 8.16 24.38 27.80
C PHE A 297 9.06 24.86 26.65
N SER A 298 10.27 24.32 26.62
CA SER A 298 11.30 24.54 25.62
C SER A 298 10.88 24.05 24.23
N ARG A 299 11.74 24.32 23.23
CA ARG A 299 11.68 23.67 21.93
C ARG A 299 12.12 22.21 22.10
N TRP A 300 11.31 21.27 21.60
CA TRP A 300 11.59 19.83 21.69
C TRP A 300 13.00 19.48 21.16
N PRO A 301 13.78 18.67 21.88
CA PRO A 301 15.09 18.21 21.43
C PRO A 301 14.95 17.24 20.25
N LYS A 302 16.06 17.01 19.53
CA LYS A 302 16.10 16.11 18.38
C LYS A 302 15.55 14.72 18.72
N ASP A 303 15.88 14.19 19.88
CA ASP A 303 15.48 12.85 20.31
C ASP A 303 13.98 12.73 20.59
N ALA A 304 13.33 13.83 21.00
CA ALA A 304 11.87 13.91 21.09
C ALA A 304 11.21 13.91 19.70
N LEU A 305 11.76 14.67 18.74
CA LEU A 305 11.29 14.69 17.36
C LEU A 305 11.46 13.32 16.67
N VAL A 306 12.55 12.61 16.98
CA VAL A 306 12.82 11.22 16.57
C VAL A 306 11.82 10.25 17.21
N ALA A 307 11.63 10.29 18.53
CA ALA A 307 10.69 9.40 19.23
C ALA A 307 9.23 9.59 18.78
N VAL A 308 8.82 10.84 18.50
CA VAL A 308 7.50 11.15 17.92
C VAL A 308 7.38 10.66 16.48
N SER A 309 8.45 10.78 15.67
CA SER A 309 8.46 10.26 14.30
C SER A 309 8.42 8.73 14.26
N GLU A 310 9.08 8.04 15.21
CA GLU A 310 8.99 6.59 15.38
C GLU A 310 7.55 6.17 15.76
N HIS A 311 6.91 6.86 16.73
CA HIS A 311 5.53 6.57 17.12
C HIS A 311 4.56 6.70 15.93
N PHE A 312 4.61 7.83 15.20
CA PHE A 312 3.76 8.05 14.03
C PHE A 312 4.04 7.10 12.86
N LEU A 313 5.28 6.61 12.70
CA LEU A 313 5.61 5.63 11.66
C LEU A 313 5.44 4.18 12.13
N SER A 314 5.32 3.90 13.43
CA SER A 314 5.20 2.53 13.97
C SER A 314 3.93 1.83 13.46
N SER A 315 2.81 2.54 13.40
CA SER A 315 1.53 2.10 12.85
C SER A 315 1.45 2.20 11.32
N TYR A 316 2.48 2.76 10.66
CA TYR A 316 2.51 2.98 9.22
C TYR A 316 3.29 1.88 8.48
N ASP A 317 2.62 1.25 7.51
CA ASP A 317 3.20 0.19 6.69
C ASP A 317 4.10 0.73 5.56
N MET A 318 5.30 0.18 5.43
CA MET A 318 6.36 0.68 4.57
C MET A 318 7.14 -0.46 3.91
N ASP A 319 7.09 -0.52 2.58
CA ASP A 319 7.89 -1.40 1.70
C ASP A 319 9.38 -0.94 1.71
N CYS A 320 10.03 -1.07 2.87
CA CYS A 320 11.42 -0.70 3.13
C CYS A 320 12.03 -1.57 4.25
N THR A 321 13.35 -1.57 4.42
CA THR A 321 13.99 -2.33 5.51
C THR A 321 13.80 -1.62 6.85
N ALA A 322 13.91 -2.36 7.96
CA ALA A 322 13.88 -1.78 9.31
C ALA A 322 15.04 -0.79 9.58
N GLU A 323 16.12 -0.88 8.80
CA GLU A 323 17.24 0.06 8.82
C GLU A 323 16.87 1.36 8.11
N THR A 324 16.36 1.29 6.88
CA THR A 324 15.85 2.45 6.13
C THR A 324 14.71 3.15 6.88
N LYS A 325 13.80 2.41 7.54
CA LYS A 325 12.75 3.00 8.38
C LYS A 325 13.34 3.83 9.53
N ARG A 326 14.39 3.32 10.19
CA ARG A 326 15.13 4.04 11.26
C ARG A 326 15.85 5.29 10.73
N GLU A 327 16.46 5.21 9.55
CA GLU A 327 17.08 6.34 8.88
C GLU A 327 16.05 7.44 8.54
N ILE A 328 14.87 7.06 8.04
CA ILE A 328 13.76 7.99 7.76
C ILE A 328 13.28 8.68 9.04
N VAL A 329 13.10 7.93 10.12
CA VAL A 329 12.73 8.49 11.44
C VAL A 329 13.76 9.52 11.92
N GLN A 330 15.07 9.22 11.80
CA GLN A 330 16.14 10.18 12.12
C GLN A 330 16.18 11.39 11.17
N CYS A 331 15.85 11.18 9.90
CA CYS A 331 15.79 12.21 8.87
C CYS A 331 14.61 13.17 9.12
N MET A 332 13.42 12.66 9.45
CA MET A 332 12.24 13.45 9.82
C MET A 332 12.48 14.29 11.07
N GLY A 333 13.12 13.75 12.10
CA GLY A 333 13.54 14.51 13.27
C GLY A 333 14.52 15.64 12.93
N SER A 334 15.50 15.35 12.07
CA SER A 334 16.49 16.33 11.59
C SER A 334 15.86 17.44 10.73
N PHE A 335 14.88 17.11 9.88
CA PHE A 335 14.16 18.08 9.06
C PHE A 335 13.25 19.00 9.88
N GLN A 336 12.53 18.48 10.87
CA GLN A 336 11.71 19.33 11.75
C GLN A 336 12.56 20.34 12.53
N ASP A 337 13.73 19.91 13.00
CA ASP A 337 14.69 20.77 13.68
C ASP A 337 15.28 21.85 12.74
N GLY A 338 15.71 21.46 11.54
CA GLY A 338 16.19 22.39 10.50
C GLY A 338 15.12 23.41 10.08
N VAL A 339 13.86 22.99 9.91
CA VAL A 339 12.75 23.90 9.60
C VAL A 339 12.52 24.91 10.73
N ALA A 340 12.53 24.49 11.99
CA ALA A 340 12.35 25.41 13.12
C ALA A 340 13.54 26.37 13.31
N GLU A 341 14.76 25.98 12.93
CA GLU A 341 15.89 26.92 12.79
C GLU A 341 15.60 27.95 11.68
N LYS A 342 15.20 27.53 10.48
CA LYS A 342 14.93 28.45 9.38
C LYS A 342 13.70 29.35 9.61
N CYS A 343 12.70 28.92 10.37
CA CYS A 343 11.64 29.79 10.90
C CYS A 343 12.21 30.92 11.78
N SER A 344 13.23 30.63 12.58
CA SER A 344 13.89 31.60 13.46
C SER A 344 14.71 32.62 12.65
N ASP A 345 15.47 32.16 11.65
CA ASP A 345 16.18 33.05 10.72
C ASP A 345 15.24 33.89 9.84
N TYR A 346 14.12 33.32 9.40
CA TYR A 346 13.09 34.04 8.66
C TYR A 346 12.48 35.16 9.52
N PHE A 347 12.20 34.90 10.79
CA PHE A 347 11.77 35.94 11.73
C PHE A 347 12.85 37.01 11.97
N ARG A 348 14.13 36.63 12.15
CA ARG A 348 15.25 37.59 12.28
C ARG A 348 15.35 38.54 11.09
N ARG A 349 15.23 38.00 9.85
CA ARG A 349 15.37 38.76 8.60
C ARG A 349 14.14 39.58 8.22
N TYR A 350 12.94 39.01 8.33
CA TYR A 350 11.71 39.58 7.78
C TYR A 350 10.68 40.02 8.83
N ARG A 351 10.94 39.79 10.13
CA ARG A 351 10.04 40.07 11.26
C ARG A 351 8.64 39.45 11.15
N ARG A 352 8.51 38.39 10.35
CA ARG A 352 7.28 37.61 10.15
C ARG A 352 7.41 36.25 10.84
N CYS A 353 6.50 35.95 11.76
CA CYS A 353 6.46 34.65 12.45
C CYS A 353 5.94 33.55 11.51
N THR A 354 6.51 32.35 11.62
CA THR A 354 6.02 31.11 11.01
C THR A 354 6.05 29.99 12.04
N HIS A 355 5.13 29.03 11.94
CA HIS A 355 4.93 27.99 12.96
C HIS A 355 4.81 26.60 12.32
N VAL A 356 5.71 25.68 12.69
CA VAL A 356 5.93 24.39 12.02
C VAL A 356 4.75 23.41 12.17
N LEU A 357 4.08 23.44 13.33
CA LEU A 357 3.20 22.36 13.83
C LEU A 357 1.83 22.19 13.14
N LYS A 358 1.57 22.83 11.99
CA LYS A 358 0.28 22.71 11.27
C LYS A 358 0.34 22.30 9.79
N GLU A 359 1.49 22.41 9.11
CA GLU A 359 1.57 22.03 7.69
C GLU A 359 2.10 20.62 7.43
N VAL A 360 2.97 20.09 8.32
CA VAL A 360 3.69 18.84 8.06
C VAL A 360 2.75 17.64 7.97
N THR A 361 1.77 17.55 8.86
CA THR A 361 0.76 16.47 8.88
C THR A 361 -0.12 16.46 7.63
N VAL A 362 -0.56 17.64 7.16
CA VAL A 362 -1.37 17.77 5.94
C VAL A 362 -0.59 17.35 4.70
N LYS A 363 0.72 17.64 4.65
CA LYS A 363 1.60 17.25 3.54
C LYS A 363 1.93 15.74 3.56
N ALA A 364 2.06 15.13 4.74
CA ALA A 364 2.20 13.67 4.87
C ALA A 364 0.98 12.92 4.30
N GLN A 365 -0.24 13.36 4.64
CA GLN A 365 -1.50 12.80 4.11
C GLN A 365 -1.65 12.96 2.58
N ALA A 366 -0.96 13.93 1.97
CA ALA A 366 -0.93 14.07 0.51
C ALA A 366 -0.01 13.02 -0.15
N ALA A 367 1.17 12.76 0.43
CA ALA A 367 2.09 11.73 -0.05
C ALA A 367 1.52 10.31 0.07
N GLU A 368 0.77 10.04 1.15
CA GLU A 368 0.08 8.77 1.39
C GLU A 368 -0.85 8.38 0.22
N LYS A 369 -1.67 9.33 -0.26
CA LYS A 369 -2.59 9.09 -1.39
C LYS A 369 -1.85 8.69 -2.66
N VAL A 370 -0.75 9.38 -2.99
CA VAL A 370 0.07 9.09 -4.18
C VAL A 370 0.69 7.70 -4.08
N LYS A 371 1.26 7.32 -2.93
CA LYS A 371 1.81 5.97 -2.71
C LYS A 371 0.74 4.89 -2.88
N ALA A 372 -0.46 5.11 -2.34
CA ALA A 372 -1.58 4.17 -2.43
C ALA A 372 -2.15 4.01 -3.85
N GLU A 373 -2.01 5.02 -4.71
CA GLU A 373 -2.36 4.93 -6.14
C GLU A 373 -1.30 4.19 -6.95
N VAL A 374 -0.01 4.49 -6.74
CA VAL A 374 1.12 3.82 -7.42
C VAL A 374 1.12 2.31 -7.16
N GLN A 375 0.88 1.88 -5.91
CA GLN A 375 0.85 0.45 -5.56
C GLN A 375 -0.27 -0.30 -6.33
N LYS A 376 -1.48 0.29 -6.44
CA LYS A 376 -2.60 -0.30 -7.21
C LYS A 376 -2.32 -0.44 -8.72
N VAL A 377 -1.36 0.31 -9.26
CA VAL A 377 -0.91 0.18 -10.66
C VAL A 377 0.13 -0.94 -10.80
N LYS A 378 1.09 -1.02 -9.87
CA LYS A 378 2.11 -2.08 -9.76
C LYS A 378 1.47 -3.47 -9.72
N ASP A 379 0.49 -3.67 -8.85
CA ASP A 379 -0.17 -4.98 -8.65
C ASP A 379 -0.92 -5.46 -9.91
N LYS A 380 -1.61 -4.54 -10.60
CA LYS A 380 -2.30 -4.83 -11.87
C LYS A 380 -1.32 -5.15 -13.00
N ALA A 381 -0.21 -4.43 -13.10
CA ALA A 381 0.80 -4.67 -14.12
C ALA A 381 1.45 -6.06 -13.97
N GLN A 382 1.73 -6.48 -12.73
CA GLN A 382 2.36 -7.77 -12.48
C GLN A 382 1.47 -8.95 -12.89
N ALA A 383 0.20 -8.96 -12.45
CA ALA A 383 -0.74 -10.04 -12.76
C ALA A 383 -0.95 -10.29 -14.27
N ILE A 384 -0.82 -9.25 -15.11
CA ILE A 384 -0.94 -9.35 -16.57
C ILE A 384 0.36 -9.88 -17.22
N VAL A 385 1.53 -9.52 -16.67
CA VAL A 385 2.82 -10.08 -17.11
C VAL A 385 2.90 -11.59 -16.83
N ASP A 386 2.34 -12.01 -15.70
CA ASP A 386 2.35 -13.41 -15.27
C ASP A 386 1.45 -14.28 -16.16
N SER A 387 0.23 -13.83 -16.53
CA SER A 387 -0.66 -14.61 -17.40
C SER A 387 -0.09 -14.82 -18.82
N ILE A 388 0.42 -13.75 -19.46
CA ILE A 388 1.04 -13.84 -20.80
C ILE A 388 2.28 -14.74 -20.81
N SER A 389 2.93 -14.95 -19.66
CA SER A 389 4.04 -15.88 -19.56
C SER A 389 3.63 -17.34 -19.80
N VAL A 390 2.39 -17.70 -19.44
CA VAL A 390 1.82 -19.05 -19.63
C VAL A 390 1.36 -19.24 -21.08
N ASP A 391 0.58 -18.29 -21.61
CA ASP A 391 -0.02 -18.38 -22.95
C ASP A 391 1.03 -18.54 -24.06
N LYS A 392 2.18 -17.87 -23.93
CA LYS A 392 3.27 -17.98 -24.92
C LYS A 392 3.80 -19.42 -25.06
N ALA A 393 4.02 -20.12 -23.94
CA ALA A 393 4.65 -21.45 -23.96
C ALA A 393 3.81 -22.48 -24.72
N ILE A 394 2.48 -22.41 -24.57
CA ILE A 394 1.50 -23.31 -25.20
C ILE A 394 1.44 -23.14 -26.74
N ALA A 395 1.89 -21.99 -27.26
CA ALA A 395 1.88 -21.71 -28.69
C ALA A 395 3.13 -22.21 -29.42
N GLU A 396 4.30 -22.15 -28.78
CA GLU A 396 5.57 -22.59 -29.39
C GLU A 396 5.63 -24.13 -29.54
N GLU A 397 5.06 -24.88 -28.59
CA GLU A 397 4.96 -26.35 -28.63
C GLU A 397 4.22 -26.89 -29.87
N LYS A 398 3.17 -26.19 -30.31
CA LYS A 398 2.27 -26.65 -31.39
C LYS A 398 2.83 -26.44 -32.80
N LEU A 399 3.94 -25.72 -32.94
CA LEU A 399 4.48 -25.28 -34.23
C LEU A 399 5.32 -26.36 -34.93
N GLU A 400 6.05 -27.20 -34.18
CA GLU A 400 6.98 -28.18 -34.76
C GLU A 400 6.35 -29.52 -35.17
N ALA A 401 5.08 -29.75 -34.82
CA ALA A 401 4.39 -31.02 -35.10
C ALA A 401 3.99 -31.23 -36.59
N ALA A 402 4.20 -30.25 -37.48
CA ALA A 402 3.49 -30.16 -38.76
C ALA A 402 4.36 -30.29 -40.04
N LYS A 403 5.67 -30.51 -39.94
CA LYS A 403 6.60 -30.45 -41.10
C LYS A 403 6.69 -31.70 -42.01
N PRO A 404 6.63 -32.97 -41.54
CA PRO A 404 7.10 -34.11 -42.34
C PRO A 404 6.14 -34.63 -43.42
N ALA A 405 4.96 -34.01 -43.61
CA ALA A 405 3.88 -34.56 -44.43
C ALA A 405 3.85 -34.08 -45.91
N LEU A 406 4.99 -33.60 -46.47
CA LEU A 406 4.98 -32.82 -47.72
C LEU A 406 5.84 -33.37 -48.88
N GLU A 407 6.73 -34.34 -48.67
CA GLU A 407 7.83 -34.64 -49.62
C GLU A 407 7.65 -35.90 -50.51
N GLU A 408 6.51 -36.60 -50.45
CA GLU A 408 6.40 -38.02 -50.90
C GLU A 408 5.52 -38.28 -52.15
N ALA A 409 5.55 -37.43 -53.20
CA ALA A 409 4.44 -37.41 -54.19
C ALA A 409 4.70 -37.26 -55.74
N GLU A 410 5.93 -37.27 -56.29
CA GLU A 410 6.12 -36.89 -57.73
C GLU A 410 7.07 -37.77 -58.61
N ALA A 411 6.61 -38.90 -59.21
CA ALA A 411 7.37 -39.61 -60.28
C ALA A 411 6.61 -40.64 -61.21
N ALA A 412 7.01 -40.69 -62.52
CA ALA A 412 6.96 -41.78 -63.55
C ALA A 412 5.80 -41.91 -64.63
N LEU A 413 6.13 -42.34 -65.89
CA LEU A 413 5.32 -43.06 -66.98
C LEU A 413 5.90 -42.97 -68.47
N GLN A 414 5.60 -43.94 -69.42
CA GLN A 414 5.42 -43.86 -70.95
C GLN A 414 5.94 -45.03 -71.93
N GLN A 415 5.37 -45.18 -73.18
CA GLN A 415 5.80 -45.83 -74.51
C GLN A 415 5.53 -47.36 -74.86
N PHE A 416 5.53 -47.98 -76.11
CA PHE A 416 5.20 -47.67 -77.57
C PHE A 416 5.29 -48.92 -78.60
N PRO A 417 4.61 -49.05 -79.80
CA PRO A 417 4.49 -50.29 -80.70
C PRO A 417 4.98 -50.26 -82.23
N LYS A 418 4.75 -51.31 -83.11
CA LYS A 418 5.28 -51.53 -84.54
C LYS A 418 4.56 -52.58 -85.50
N ASP A 419 4.81 -52.58 -86.85
CA ASP A 419 4.32 -53.50 -87.97
C ASP A 419 5.32 -53.75 -89.18
N THR A 420 5.12 -54.71 -90.15
CA THR A 420 5.52 -54.69 -91.65
C THR A 420 5.54 -56.03 -92.50
N ILE A 421 5.37 -55.95 -93.86
CA ILE A 421 6.05 -56.65 -95.04
C ILE A 421 5.16 -56.84 -96.34
N ASN A 422 5.77 -56.98 -97.54
CA ASN A 422 5.34 -56.38 -98.83
C ASN A 422 5.50 -57.21 -100.17
N GLU A 423 5.49 -56.52 -101.32
CA GLU A 423 5.15 -56.99 -102.70
C GLU A 423 6.31 -57.54 -103.58
N GLU A 424 7.57 -57.26 -103.24
CA GLU A 424 8.75 -57.33 -104.15
C GLU A 424 9.02 -58.71 -104.80
N VAL A 425 8.54 -59.81 -104.21
CA VAL A 425 8.87 -61.18 -104.63
C VAL A 425 8.33 -61.54 -106.03
N VAL A 426 7.23 -60.91 -106.48
CA VAL A 426 6.53 -61.35 -107.70
C VAL A 426 7.02 -60.68 -108.98
N GLU A 427 7.55 -59.45 -108.90
CA GLU A 427 8.09 -58.72 -110.06
C GLU A 427 9.27 -59.47 -110.71
N LEU A 428 10.06 -60.17 -109.90
CA LEU A 428 11.28 -60.89 -110.29
C LEU A 428 11.08 -62.03 -111.31
N LEU A 429 9.84 -62.52 -111.49
CA LEU A 429 9.54 -63.72 -112.29
C LEU A 429 9.08 -63.45 -113.73
N SER A 430 8.73 -62.20 -114.06
CA SER A 430 8.05 -61.85 -115.32
C SER A 430 8.81 -62.26 -116.62
N PRO A 431 10.13 -62.00 -116.78
CA PRO A 431 10.80 -62.12 -118.09
C PRO A 431 10.83 -63.53 -118.70
N TYR A 432 10.75 -64.58 -117.86
CA TYR A 432 10.89 -65.96 -118.30
C TYR A 432 9.70 -66.47 -119.14
N PHE A 433 8.59 -65.73 -119.18
CA PHE A 433 7.37 -66.15 -119.88
C PHE A 433 7.34 -65.78 -121.37
N GLU A 434 8.23 -64.90 -121.85
CA GLU A 434 8.18 -64.37 -123.23
C GLU A 434 9.03 -65.16 -124.25
N MET A 435 9.76 -66.20 -123.82
CA MET A 435 10.66 -66.94 -124.72
C MET A 435 9.91 -67.74 -125.80
N VAL A 436 10.51 -67.81 -126.99
CA VAL A 436 9.89 -68.30 -128.25
C VAL A 436 9.43 -69.77 -128.15
N ASP A 437 10.19 -70.58 -127.43
CA ASP A 437 9.96 -71.99 -127.14
C ASP A 437 8.94 -72.23 -126.00
N TYR A 438 8.62 -71.20 -125.19
CA TYR A 438 7.69 -71.26 -124.06
C TYR A 438 6.20 -71.11 -124.49
N ASN A 439 5.77 -71.98 -125.40
CA ASN A 439 4.44 -71.96 -126.00
C ASN A 439 3.75 -73.35 -126.03
N ILE A 440 2.42 -73.36 -126.13
CA ILE A 440 1.58 -74.56 -126.06
C ILE A 440 1.77 -75.51 -127.26
N GLU A 441 2.11 -75.01 -128.44
CA GLU A 441 2.30 -75.86 -129.64
C GLU A 441 3.59 -76.66 -129.53
N THR A 442 4.68 -76.03 -129.09
CA THR A 442 5.94 -76.70 -128.76
C THR A 442 5.75 -77.71 -127.62
N ALA A 443 5.05 -77.33 -126.54
CA ALA A 443 4.81 -78.23 -125.40
C ALA A 443 3.97 -79.47 -125.79
N LYS A 444 2.88 -79.28 -126.55
CA LYS A 444 2.05 -80.39 -127.08
C LYS A 444 2.82 -81.36 -127.96
N ARG A 445 3.88 -80.89 -128.64
CA ARG A 445 4.72 -81.71 -129.53
C ARG A 445 5.65 -82.67 -128.79
N VAL A 446 5.81 -82.51 -127.47
CA VAL A 446 6.67 -83.35 -126.62
C VAL A 446 5.85 -84.22 -125.67
N CYS A 447 4.90 -83.63 -124.92
CA CYS A 447 4.06 -84.36 -123.98
C CYS A 447 2.80 -83.57 -123.60
N GLY A 448 1.63 -84.23 -123.62
CA GLY A 448 0.36 -83.60 -123.26
C GLY A 448 0.33 -82.95 -121.87
N ASN A 449 1.07 -83.51 -120.90
CA ASN A 449 1.09 -83.00 -119.52
C ASN A 449 1.94 -81.72 -119.36
N VAL A 450 2.98 -81.53 -120.17
CA VAL A 450 3.87 -80.36 -120.09
C VAL A 450 3.14 -79.08 -120.53
N ALA A 451 2.21 -79.20 -121.48
CA ALA A 451 1.32 -78.10 -121.86
C ALA A 451 0.45 -77.61 -120.68
N GLY A 452 0.16 -78.46 -119.70
CA GLY A 452 -0.56 -78.10 -118.47
C GLY A 452 0.26 -77.20 -117.54
N LEU A 453 1.52 -77.57 -117.25
CA LEU A 453 2.40 -76.78 -116.37
C LEU A 453 2.86 -75.47 -117.03
N CYS A 454 3.13 -75.49 -118.34
CA CYS A 454 3.42 -74.28 -119.12
C CYS A 454 2.24 -73.29 -119.12
N SER A 455 1.00 -73.80 -119.07
CA SER A 455 -0.19 -72.99 -118.86
C SER A 455 -0.29 -72.52 -117.41
N TRP A 456 -0.05 -73.40 -116.43
CA TRP A 456 -0.25 -73.11 -115.00
C TRP A 456 0.67 -72.02 -114.44
N THR A 457 1.97 -71.98 -114.75
CA THR A 457 2.86 -70.92 -114.22
C THR A 457 2.62 -69.56 -114.89
N LYS A 458 2.36 -69.53 -116.21
CA LYS A 458 1.84 -68.32 -116.88
C LYS A 458 0.55 -67.88 -116.21
N ALA A 459 -0.39 -68.81 -115.99
CA ALA A 459 -1.63 -68.55 -115.28
C ALA A 459 -1.43 -68.17 -113.81
N MET A 460 -0.31 -68.48 -113.14
CA MET A 460 -0.08 -68.18 -111.72
C MET A 460 0.54 -66.79 -111.51
N ALA A 461 1.44 -66.36 -112.41
CA ALA A 461 1.86 -64.95 -112.48
C ALA A 461 0.70 -64.06 -112.95
N VAL A 462 -0.03 -64.50 -113.98
CA VAL A 462 -1.30 -63.87 -114.38
C VAL A 462 -2.34 -63.96 -113.26
N PHE A 463 -2.32 -64.95 -112.37
CA PHE A 463 -3.19 -65.01 -111.17
C PHE A 463 -2.71 -64.09 -110.06
N PHE A 464 -1.43 -63.72 -109.93
CA PHE A 464 -1.05 -62.61 -109.06
C PHE A 464 -1.57 -61.28 -109.61
N SER A 465 -1.36 -60.99 -110.90
CA SER A 465 -1.84 -59.75 -111.52
C SER A 465 -3.38 -59.68 -111.55
N ILE A 466 -4.05 -60.77 -111.90
CA ILE A 466 -5.52 -60.88 -111.82
C ILE A 466 -5.97 -60.98 -110.35
N ASN A 467 -5.18 -61.44 -109.38
CA ASN A 467 -5.54 -61.26 -107.96
C ASN A 467 -5.39 -59.80 -107.50
N LYS A 468 -4.39 -59.07 -108.00
CA LYS A 468 -4.21 -57.64 -107.71
C LYS A 468 -5.40 -56.80 -108.18
N GLU A 469 -6.15 -57.28 -109.18
CA GLU A 469 -7.36 -56.62 -109.69
C GLU A 469 -8.69 -57.33 -109.31
N VAL A 470 -8.68 -58.64 -109.08
CA VAL A 470 -9.89 -59.48 -108.88
C VAL A 470 -9.97 -60.14 -107.50
N LEU A 471 -8.93 -60.14 -106.65
CA LEU A 471 -9.18 -60.18 -105.20
C LEU A 471 -9.97 -58.92 -104.79
N PRO A 472 -9.55 -57.67 -105.06
CA PRO A 472 -10.33 -56.49 -104.67
C PRO A 472 -11.64 -56.31 -105.45
N LEU A 473 -12.10 -57.29 -106.25
CA LEU A 473 -13.45 -57.35 -106.84
C LEU A 473 -14.26 -58.61 -106.48
N LYS A 474 -13.71 -59.83 -106.58
CA LYS A 474 -14.41 -61.07 -106.14
C LYS A 474 -14.28 -61.32 -104.65
N ALA A 475 -13.15 -60.99 -104.04
CA ALA A 475 -13.16 -60.79 -102.60
C ALA A 475 -14.08 -59.61 -102.29
N ASN A 476 -14.05 -58.47 -103.00
CA ASN A 476 -15.03 -57.41 -102.70
C ASN A 476 -16.49 -57.86 -102.73
N LEU A 477 -16.97 -58.72 -103.65
CA LEU A 477 -18.38 -59.13 -103.56
C LEU A 477 -18.63 -60.04 -102.33
N ALA A 478 -17.90 -61.15 -102.21
CA ALA A 478 -18.10 -62.12 -101.11
C ALA A 478 -17.64 -61.60 -99.73
N VAL A 479 -16.75 -60.61 -99.70
CA VAL A 479 -16.23 -59.87 -98.55
C VAL A 479 -16.92 -58.51 -98.45
N GLN A 480 -17.86 -58.10 -99.30
CA GLN A 480 -18.87 -57.07 -98.96
C GLN A 480 -20.12 -57.75 -98.40
N GLU A 481 -20.47 -58.96 -98.85
CA GLU A 481 -21.53 -59.74 -98.19
C GLU A 481 -21.05 -60.28 -96.82
N ASN A 482 -19.85 -60.87 -96.74
CA ASN A 482 -19.24 -61.14 -95.43
C ASN A 482 -18.75 -59.88 -94.70
N ARG A 483 -18.34 -58.75 -95.31
CA ARG A 483 -18.21 -57.51 -94.49
C ARG A 483 -19.57 -57.01 -94.03
N LEU A 484 -20.67 -57.24 -94.74
CA LEU A 484 -21.96 -56.82 -94.21
C LEU A 484 -22.33 -57.69 -93.00
N THR A 485 -22.15 -59.02 -93.06
CA THR A 485 -22.42 -59.89 -91.90
C THR A 485 -21.36 -59.75 -90.80
N THR A 486 -20.07 -59.91 -91.13
CA THR A 486 -18.95 -59.78 -90.19
C THR A 486 -18.79 -58.36 -89.69
N ALA A 487 -18.95 -57.29 -90.48
CA ALA A 487 -18.93 -55.93 -89.94
C ALA A 487 -20.26 -55.44 -89.38
N MET A 488 -21.38 -56.17 -89.49
CA MET A 488 -22.52 -55.99 -88.56
C MET A 488 -22.24 -56.70 -87.22
N LEU A 489 -21.55 -57.84 -87.23
CA LEU A 489 -21.07 -58.50 -86.03
C LEU A 489 -19.95 -57.70 -85.34
N ASP A 490 -18.99 -57.15 -86.09
CA ASP A 490 -17.92 -56.28 -85.60
C ASP A 490 -18.47 -54.90 -85.24
N LEU A 491 -19.50 -54.39 -85.93
CA LEU A 491 -20.24 -53.21 -85.46
C LEU A 491 -20.87 -53.51 -84.10
N GLN A 492 -21.54 -54.64 -83.91
CA GLN A 492 -22.12 -55.00 -82.62
C GLN A 492 -21.04 -55.22 -81.55
N ASN A 493 -19.99 -56.00 -81.84
CA ASN A 493 -18.85 -56.22 -80.95
C ASN A 493 -18.15 -54.90 -80.59
N ALA A 494 -18.00 -53.97 -81.54
CA ALA A 494 -17.44 -52.65 -81.31
C ALA A 494 -18.44 -51.70 -80.65
N GLN A 495 -19.76 -51.91 -80.75
CA GLN A 495 -20.77 -51.19 -79.97
C GLN A 495 -20.73 -51.65 -78.51
N GLU A 496 -20.59 -52.96 -78.28
CA GLU A 496 -20.44 -53.57 -76.96
C GLU A 496 -19.09 -53.18 -76.34
N GLU A 497 -17.98 -53.25 -77.08
CA GLU A 497 -16.66 -52.77 -76.64
C GLU A 497 -16.64 -51.24 -76.44
N LEU A 498 -17.27 -50.44 -77.30
CA LEU A 498 -17.45 -49.00 -77.07
C LEU A 498 -18.28 -48.74 -75.80
N SER A 499 -19.31 -49.53 -75.54
CA SER A 499 -20.13 -49.37 -74.32
C SER A 499 -19.35 -49.75 -73.06
N ALA A 500 -18.58 -50.84 -73.09
CA ALA A 500 -17.69 -51.24 -72.01
C ALA A 500 -16.55 -50.23 -71.80
N LYS A 501 -15.99 -49.67 -72.88
CA LYS A 501 -14.97 -48.61 -72.80
C LYS A 501 -15.53 -47.26 -72.39
N GLN A 502 -16.81 -46.98 -72.66
CA GLN A 502 -17.50 -45.82 -72.11
C GLN A 502 -17.80 -46.01 -70.61
N GLU A 503 -18.19 -47.21 -70.18
CA GLU A 503 -18.38 -47.51 -68.75
C GLU A 503 -17.05 -47.48 -67.97
N GLU A 504 -15.96 -48.03 -68.54
CA GLU A 504 -14.60 -47.83 -68.01
C GLU A 504 -14.20 -46.33 -67.97
N LEU A 505 -14.50 -45.56 -69.03
CA LEU A 505 -14.22 -44.13 -69.09
C LEU A 505 -15.01 -43.37 -68.02
N ASP A 506 -16.31 -43.64 -67.87
CA ASP A 506 -17.20 -42.96 -66.93
C ASP A 506 -16.79 -43.26 -65.47
N ILE A 507 -16.32 -44.48 -65.18
CA ILE A 507 -15.71 -44.85 -63.89
C ILE A 507 -14.42 -44.04 -63.65
N VAL A 508 -13.50 -44.02 -64.62
CA VAL A 508 -12.23 -43.26 -64.52
C VAL A 508 -12.47 -41.75 -64.42
N GLN A 509 -13.48 -41.23 -65.11
CA GLN A 509 -13.91 -39.84 -65.08
C GLN A 509 -14.48 -39.48 -63.70
N ALA A 510 -15.32 -40.36 -63.11
CA ALA A 510 -15.86 -40.18 -61.77
C ALA A 510 -14.78 -40.23 -60.68
N ASP A 511 -13.82 -41.15 -60.77
CA ASP A 511 -12.67 -41.22 -59.86
C ASP A 511 -11.74 -40.01 -60.04
N TYR A 512 -11.53 -39.51 -61.26
CA TYR A 512 -10.81 -38.27 -61.51
C TYR A 512 -11.51 -37.06 -60.87
N GLU A 513 -12.83 -36.91 -61.06
CA GLU A 513 -13.62 -35.83 -60.43
C GLU A 513 -13.67 -35.92 -58.90
N LYS A 514 -13.59 -37.14 -58.35
CA LYS A 514 -13.47 -37.37 -56.91
C LYS A 514 -12.09 -36.96 -56.40
N ALA A 515 -11.01 -37.44 -57.02
CA ALA A 515 -9.63 -37.10 -56.67
C ALA A 515 -9.37 -35.59 -56.79
N MET A 516 -9.93 -34.93 -57.81
CA MET A 516 -9.84 -33.47 -57.96
C MET A 516 -10.61 -32.69 -56.88
N ARG A 517 -11.75 -33.20 -56.39
CA ARG A 517 -12.46 -32.62 -55.22
C ARG A 517 -11.69 -32.81 -53.92
N GLU A 518 -11.13 -33.99 -53.70
CA GLU A 518 -10.30 -34.30 -52.52
C GLU A 518 -9.03 -33.42 -52.51
N LYS A 519 -8.36 -33.27 -53.65
CA LYS A 519 -7.25 -32.32 -53.84
C LYS A 519 -7.63 -30.87 -53.53
N GLN A 520 -8.78 -30.40 -54.01
CA GLN A 520 -9.24 -29.03 -53.76
C GLN A 520 -9.52 -28.78 -52.27
N ALA A 521 -10.17 -29.73 -51.58
CA ALA A 521 -10.44 -29.64 -50.14
C ALA A 521 -9.14 -29.59 -49.31
N LEU A 522 -8.14 -30.42 -49.66
CA LEU A 522 -6.84 -30.44 -48.99
C LEU A 522 -6.05 -29.13 -49.17
N LEU A 523 -6.14 -28.49 -50.35
CA LEU A 523 -5.54 -27.17 -50.59
C LEU A 523 -6.20 -26.09 -49.71
N GLU A 524 -7.53 -26.08 -49.64
CA GLU A 524 -8.28 -25.11 -48.84
C GLU A 524 -7.99 -25.25 -47.33
N ASP A 525 -7.85 -26.48 -46.80
CA ASP A 525 -7.45 -26.70 -45.41
C ASP A 525 -5.99 -26.34 -45.14
N ALA A 526 -5.08 -26.55 -46.09
CA ALA A 526 -3.67 -26.14 -45.97
C ALA A 526 -3.55 -24.61 -45.85
N ASP A 527 -4.25 -23.83 -46.68
CA ASP A 527 -4.25 -22.37 -46.57
C ASP A 527 -5.03 -21.86 -45.35
N ARG A 528 -6.10 -22.54 -44.94
CA ARG A 528 -6.80 -22.28 -43.66
C ARG A 528 -5.85 -22.45 -42.45
N CYS A 529 -4.92 -23.40 -42.51
CA CYS A 529 -3.89 -23.61 -41.49
C CYS A 529 -2.81 -22.51 -41.57
N ARG A 530 -2.26 -22.26 -42.77
CA ARG A 530 -1.23 -21.23 -43.03
C ARG A 530 -1.64 -19.85 -42.51
N HIS A 531 -2.89 -19.43 -42.76
CA HIS A 531 -3.39 -18.15 -42.24
C HIS A 531 -3.48 -18.13 -40.70
N LYS A 532 -3.97 -19.19 -40.06
CA LYS A 532 -3.99 -19.28 -38.58
C LYS A 532 -2.58 -19.15 -37.98
N MET A 533 -1.59 -19.82 -38.58
CA MET A 533 -0.19 -19.74 -38.15
C MET A 533 0.38 -18.31 -38.29
N GLN A 534 0.11 -17.63 -39.41
CA GLN A 534 0.51 -16.24 -39.62
C GLN A 534 -0.14 -15.29 -38.60
N THR A 535 -1.44 -15.44 -38.33
CA THR A 535 -2.15 -14.64 -37.33
C THR A 535 -1.58 -14.87 -35.92
N ALA A 536 -1.33 -16.12 -35.53
CA ALA A 536 -0.74 -16.45 -34.23
C ALA A 536 0.68 -15.89 -34.07
N SER A 537 1.53 -16.03 -35.10
CA SER A 537 2.90 -15.48 -35.08
C SER A 537 2.91 -13.96 -34.97
N SER A 538 1.99 -13.27 -35.65
CA SER A 538 1.82 -11.81 -35.56
C SER A 538 1.41 -11.38 -34.14
N LEU A 539 0.43 -12.09 -33.54
CA LEU A 539 -0.04 -11.84 -32.18
C LEU A 539 1.09 -12.03 -31.14
N ILE A 540 1.85 -13.13 -31.24
CA ILE A 540 2.96 -13.43 -30.33
C ILE A 540 4.07 -12.38 -30.43
N SER A 541 4.38 -11.91 -31.64
CA SER A 541 5.36 -10.84 -31.87
C SER A 541 4.93 -9.52 -31.21
N GLY A 542 3.65 -9.13 -31.36
CA GLY A 542 3.10 -7.95 -30.68
C GLY A 542 3.12 -8.08 -29.15
N LEU A 543 2.64 -9.20 -28.62
CA LEU A 543 2.59 -9.46 -27.17
C LEU A 543 3.98 -9.58 -26.54
N ALA A 544 5.01 -10.01 -27.29
CA ALA A 544 6.38 -10.01 -26.81
C ALA A 544 6.89 -8.58 -26.53
N GLY A 545 6.62 -7.63 -27.43
CA GLY A 545 6.95 -6.21 -27.24
C GLY A 545 6.20 -5.58 -26.07
N GLU A 546 4.93 -5.93 -25.86
CA GLU A 546 4.16 -5.49 -24.69
C GLU A 546 4.70 -6.10 -23.38
N LYS A 547 5.04 -7.39 -23.37
CA LYS A 547 5.66 -8.06 -22.22
C LYS A 547 6.99 -7.41 -21.82
N GLU A 548 7.85 -7.05 -22.77
CA GLU A 548 9.07 -6.29 -22.47
C GLU A 548 8.75 -4.90 -21.92
N ARG A 549 7.79 -4.18 -22.52
CA ARG A 549 7.37 -2.85 -22.05
C ARG A 549 6.85 -2.90 -20.62
N TRP A 550 5.97 -3.84 -20.28
CA TRP A 550 5.40 -3.98 -18.93
C TRP A 550 6.41 -4.52 -17.93
N THR A 551 7.33 -5.41 -18.33
CA THR A 551 8.47 -5.83 -17.49
C THR A 551 9.39 -4.65 -17.16
N LYS A 552 9.65 -3.77 -18.13
CA LYS A 552 10.43 -2.53 -17.93
C LYS A 552 9.67 -1.54 -17.04
N GLN A 553 8.38 -1.34 -17.28
CA GLN A 553 7.53 -0.45 -16.46
C GLN A 553 7.38 -0.96 -15.02
N SER A 554 7.23 -2.28 -14.78
CA SER A 554 7.21 -2.88 -13.44
C SER A 554 8.53 -2.63 -12.68
N LYS A 555 9.69 -2.82 -13.35
CA LYS A 555 11.00 -2.48 -12.79
C LYS A 555 11.16 -0.99 -12.52
N GLU A 556 10.66 -0.13 -13.41
CA GLU A 556 10.69 1.32 -13.23
C GLU A 556 9.79 1.78 -12.08
N PHE A 557 8.57 1.25 -11.96
CA PHE A 557 7.69 1.51 -10.82
C PHE A 557 8.30 1.02 -9.51
N ALA A 558 8.93 -0.16 -9.48
CA ALA A 558 9.64 -0.64 -8.28
C ALA A 558 10.81 0.28 -7.87
N LEU A 559 11.52 0.86 -8.84
CA LEU A 559 12.54 1.90 -8.59
C LEU A 559 11.93 3.23 -8.16
N GLN A 560 10.74 3.60 -8.65
CA GLN A 560 10.02 4.79 -8.22
C GLN A 560 9.46 4.63 -6.80
N THR A 561 8.89 3.48 -6.43
CA THR A 561 8.47 3.16 -5.04
C THR A 561 9.64 3.34 -4.08
N LYS A 562 10.84 2.85 -4.44
CA LYS A 562 12.09 3.02 -3.66
C LYS A 562 12.69 4.44 -3.69
N ARG A 563 12.06 5.40 -4.38
CA ARG A 563 12.41 6.84 -4.40
C ARG A 563 11.29 7.74 -3.86
N LEU A 564 10.12 7.17 -3.59
CA LEU A 564 8.97 7.81 -2.92
C LEU A 564 9.01 7.59 -1.41
N VAL A 565 9.80 6.60 -0.98
CA VAL A 565 10.31 6.38 0.37
C VAL A 565 11.61 7.17 0.54
#